data_AF-A0A9E4UGB2-F1
#
_entry.id   AF-A0A9E4UGB2-F1
#
_cell.length_a   1.000
_cell.length_b   1.000
_cell.length_c   1.000
_cell.angle_alpha   90.00
_cell.angle_beta   90.00
_cell.angle_gamma   90.00
#
_symmetry.space_group_name_H-M   'P 1'
#
loop_
_entity.id
_entity.type
_entity.pdbx_description
1 polymer ?
#
loop_
_entity_poly.entity_id
_entity_poly.type
_entity_poly.pdbx_seq_one_letter_code
_entity_poly.pdbx_strand_id
1 'polypeptide(L)' 'MAKRTVRDVDWRGKRALVRVDFNVPFDAAGAISDDSRIREVLPTIVHIREGGASVVLGTH' A
#
# COMPACT_ATOMS: atom_id res chain seq x y z
N MET A 1 -7.33 -7.08 -23.00
CA MET A 1 -8.21 -6.96 -21.81
C MET A 1 -7.68 -5.84 -20.94
N ALA A 2 -8.51 -4.86 -20.59
CA ALA A 2 -8.14 -3.83 -19.64
C ALA A 2 -7.94 -4.46 -18.24
N LYS A 3 -6.91 -4.03 -17.52
CA LYS A 3 -6.69 -4.48 -16.14
C LYS A 3 -7.75 -3.85 -15.23
N ARG A 4 -8.27 -4.62 -14.28
CA ARG A 4 -9.08 -4.09 -13.19
C ARG A 4 -8.18 -3.29 -12.24
N THR A 5 -8.74 -2.24 -11.68
CA THR A 5 -8.09 -1.35 -10.71
C THR A 5 -8.68 -1.55 -9.32
N VAL A 6 -8.04 -0.97 -8.31
CA VAL A 6 -8.53 -0.96 -6.93
C VAL A 6 -9.87 -0.23 -6.75
N ARG A 7 -10.29 0.56 -7.75
CA ARG A 7 -11.58 1.26 -7.77
C ARG A 7 -12.73 0.37 -8.26
N ASP A 8 -12.42 -0.75 -8.90
CA ASP A 8 -13.42 -1.65 -9.50
C ASP A 8 -13.85 -2.78 -8.55
N VAL A 9 -13.51 -2.70 -7.26
CA VAL A 9 -13.72 -3.74 -6.26
C VAL A 9 -14.58 -3.19 -5.13
N ASP A 10 -15.62 -3.92 -4.75
CA ASP A 10 -16.32 -3.71 -3.48
C ASP A 10 -15.46 -4.30 -2.35
N TRP A 11 -14.94 -3.45 -1.48
CA TRP A 11 -13.97 -3.83 -0.46
C TRP A 11 -14.60 -4.35 0.84
N ARG A 12 -15.90 -4.15 1.05
CA ARG A 12 -16.53 -4.38 2.36
C ARG A 12 -16.32 -5.81 2.86
N GLY A 13 -15.71 -5.96 4.04
CA GLY A 13 -15.46 -7.25 4.69
C GLY A 13 -14.41 -8.12 4.01
N LYS A 14 -13.67 -7.60 3.02
CA LYS A 14 -12.60 -8.34 2.34
C LYS A 14 -11.24 -8.17 3.02
N ARG A 15 -10.29 -9.01 2.62
CA ARG A 15 -8.87 -8.89 2.96
C ARG A 15 -8.06 -8.71 1.68
N ALA A 16 -7.38 -7.58 1.55
CA ALA A 16 -6.56 -7.25 0.39
C ALA A 16 -5.08 -7.55 0.66
N LEU A 17 -4.47 -8.36 -0.19
CA LEU A 17 -3.01 -8.47 -0.25
C LEU A 17 -2.49 -7.38 -1.20
N VAL A 18 -1.73 -6.43 -0.67
CA VAL A 18 -1.17 -5.31 -1.43
C VAL A 18 0.34 -5.48 -1.49
N ARG A 19 0.87 -5.69 -2.70
CA ARG A 19 2.30 -5.68 -2.94
C ARG A 19 2.77 -4.23 -3.04
N VAL A 20 3.69 -3.83 -2.19
CA VAL A 20 4.18 -2.44 -2.07
C VAL A 20 5.68 -2.36 -2.29
N ASP A 21 6.15 -1.20 -2.73
CA ASP A 21 7.56 -0.85 -2.82
C ASP A 21 7.96 0.00 -1.61
N PHE A 22 8.52 -0.64 -0.58
CA PHE A 22 9.09 0.03 0.59
C PHE A 22 10.62 -0.04 0.59
N ASN A 23 11.24 -0.10 -0.59
CA ASN A 23 12.69 -0.02 -0.71
C ASN A 23 13.15 1.43 -0.53
N VAL A 24 13.24 1.85 0.73
CA VAL A 24 13.63 3.20 1.12
C VAL A 24 15.09 3.25 1.59
N PRO A 25 15.80 4.36 1.38
CA PRO A 25 17.15 4.53 1.91
C PRO A 25 17.11 4.76 3.42
N PHE A 26 18.17 4.32 4.08
CA PHE A 26 18.41 4.55 5.51
C PHE A 26 19.66 5.44 5.69
N ASP A 27 19.68 6.25 6.73
CA ASP A 27 20.88 6.99 7.15
C ASP A 27 21.85 6.11 7.96
N ALA A 28 22.98 6.70 8.37
CA ALA A 28 23.99 5.99 9.15
C ALA A 28 23.53 5.55 10.56
N ALA A 29 22.46 6.16 11.09
CA ALA A 29 21.84 5.77 12.35
C ALA A 29 20.76 4.68 12.17
N GLY A 30 20.48 4.28 10.93
CA GLY A 30 19.45 3.30 10.59
C GLY A 30 18.04 3.88 10.56
N ALA A 31 17.87 5.19 10.55
CA ALA A 31 16.57 5.84 10.34
C ALA A 31 16.28 5.99 8.84
N ILE A 32 15.00 6.03 8.46
CA ILE A 32 14.60 6.27 7.07
C ILE A 32 15.01 7.70 6.70
N SER A 33 15.80 7.84 5.64
CA SER A 33 16.29 9.14 5.17
C SER A 33 15.41 9.76 4.08
N ASP A 34 14.62 8.95 3.38
CA ASP A 34 13.58 9.39 2.44
C ASP A 34 12.39 8.42 2.48
N ASP A 35 11.23 8.92 2.90
CA ASP A 35 9.99 8.16 3.06
C ASP A 35 9.03 8.31 1.87
N SER A 36 9.46 8.93 0.76
CA SER A 36 8.59 9.26 -0.38
C SER A 36 7.83 8.04 -0.92
N ARG A 37 8.50 6.89 -1.04
CA ARG A 37 7.85 5.63 -1.48
C ARG A 37 6.77 5.14 -0.50
N ILE A 38 6.98 5.32 0.80
CA ILE A 38 5.98 4.97 1.81
C ILE A 38 4.76 5.86 1.64
N ARG A 39 4.97 7.18 1.50
CA ARG A 39 3.90 8.17 1.32
C ARG A 39 3.09 7.94 0.04
N GLU A 40 3.74 7.55 -1.05
CA GLU A 40 3.09 7.27 -2.35
C GLU A 40 2.13 6.07 -2.31
N VAL A 41 2.34 5.11 -1.42
CA VAL A 41 1.47 3.93 -1.29
C VAL A 41 0.22 4.23 -0.46
N LEU A 42 0.26 5.23 0.43
CA LEU A 42 -0.82 5.54 1.37
C LEU A 42 -2.20 5.71 0.72
N PRO A 43 -2.37 6.43 -0.42
CA PRO A 43 -3.68 6.60 -1.03
C PRO A 43 -4.38 5.28 -1.37
N THR A 44 -3.62 4.27 -1.79
CA THR A 44 -4.18 2.94 -2.11
C THR A 44 -4.61 2.20 -0.85
N ILE A 45 -3.80 2.25 0.21
CA ILE A 45 -4.11 1.62 1.51
C ILE A 45 -5.36 2.27 2.12
N VAL A 46 -5.42 3.60 2.11
CA VAL A 46 -6.54 4.38 2.65
C VAL A 46 -7.83 4.03 1.89
N HIS A 47 -7.82 4.06 0.55
CA HIS A 47 -8.98 3.71 -0.26
C HIS A 47 -9.54 2.32 0.06
N ILE A 48 -8.66 1.31 0.19
CA ILE A 48 -9.08 -0.06 0.53
C ILE A 48 -9.67 -0.13 1.94
N ARG A 49 -9.03 0.54 2.91
CA ARG A 49 -9.46 0.53 4.31
C ARG A 49 -10.77 1.28 4.52
N GLU A 50 -10.95 2.44 3.90
CA GLU A 50 -12.19 3.21 3.93
C GLU A 50 -13.34 2.44 3.26
N GLY A 51 -13.04 1.60 2.27
CA GLY A 51 -13.98 0.64 1.70
C GLY A 51 -14.39 -0.51 2.63
N GLY A 52 -13.86 -0.58 3.86
CA GLY A 52 -14.20 -1.58 4.86
C GLY A 52 -13.47 -2.91 4.72
N ALA A 53 -12.34 -2.93 4.00
CA ALA A 53 -11.45 -4.09 3.95
C ALA A 53 -10.34 -4.03 5.01
N SER A 54 -9.79 -5.19 5.32
CA SER A 54 -8.48 -5.33 5.96
C SER A 54 -7.38 -5.36 4.91
N VAL A 55 -6.20 -4.83 5.25
CA VAL A 55 -5.04 -4.74 4.34
C VAL A 55 -3.89 -5.56 4.90
N VAL A 56 -3.24 -6.35 4.04
CA VAL A 56 -1.97 -7.04 4.30
C VAL A 56 -0.96 -6.51 3.31
N LEU A 57 0.15 -5.97 3.82
CA LEU A 57 1.23 -5.47 2.98
C LEU A 57 2.30 -6.54 2.83
N GLY A 58 2.75 -6.75 1.59
CA GLY A 58 3.94 -7.51 1.28
C GLY A 58 4.94 -6.65 0.53
N THR A 59 6.20 -6.67 0.94
CA THR A 59 7.29 -6.06 0.17
C THR A 59 8.35 -7.10 -0.23
N HIS A 60 9.47 -6.65 -0.79
CA HIS A 60 10.59 -7.49 -1.21
C HIS A 60 11.40 -8.01 -0.01
#